data_AF-A0A2G9U2T4-F1
#
_entry.id   AF-A0A2G9U2T4-F1
#
_cell.length_a   1.000
_cell.length_b   1.000
_cell.length_c   1.000
_cell.angle_alpha   90.00
_cell.angle_beta   90.00
_cell.angle_gamma   90.00
#
_symmetry.space_group_name_H-M   'P 1'
#
loop_
_entity.id
_entity.type
_entity.pdbx_description
1 polymer ?
#
loop_
_entity_poly.entity_id
_entity_poly.type
_entity_poly.pdbx_seq_one_letter_code
_entity_poly.pdbx_strand_id
1 'polypeptide(L)' 'MTILVASLFHADLIAHDGAPYADLNGVDCFKPFKELDRFLPTQRTENISTTNLIQRVLDQCELFHERNRKRSKRDRYG' A
#
# COMPACT_ATOMS: atom_id res chain seq x y z
N MET A 1 -12.08 14.20 -14.30
CA MET A 1 -10.85 13.74 -15.01
C MET A 1 -10.82 12.24 -15.25
N THR A 2 -11.25 11.41 -14.29
CA THR A 2 -11.07 9.95 -14.36
C THR A 2 -11.84 9.26 -15.50
N ILE A 3 -13.08 9.66 -15.79
CA ILE A 3 -13.89 9.07 -16.88
C ILE A 3 -13.21 9.24 -18.26
N LEU A 4 -12.53 10.38 -18.48
CA LEU A 4 -11.84 10.67 -19.73
C LEU A 4 -10.70 9.67 -20.00
N VAL A 5 -9.99 9.27 -18.93
CA VAL A 5 -8.88 8.31 -19.01
C VAL A 5 -9.39 6.93 -19.40
N ALA A 6 -10.48 6.46 -18.80
CA ALA A 6 -11.06 5.16 -19.16
C ALA A 6 -11.49 5.10 -20.64
N SER A 7 -12.04 6.20 -21.16
CA SER A 7 -12.40 6.32 -22.58
C SER A 7 -11.17 6.33 -23.49
N LEU A 8 -10.11 7.06 -23.12
CA LEU A 8 -8.85 7.11 -23.86
C LEU A 8 -8.21 5.72 -24.04
N PHE A 9 -8.30 4.89 -23.00
CA PHE A 9 -7.72 3.54 -23.00
C PHE A 9 -8.68 2.44 -23.47
N HIS A 10 -9.90 2.77 -23.87
CA HIS A 10 -10.95 1.80 -24.24
C HIS A 10 -11.12 0.69 -23.18
N ALA A 11 -11.02 1.04 -21.90
CA ALA A 11 -11.22 0.08 -20.82
C ALA A 11 -12.71 -0.17 -20.65
N ASP A 12 -13.15 -1.42 -20.48
CA ASP A 12 -14.55 -1.77 -20.19
C ASP A 12 -14.86 -1.65 -18.70
N LEU A 13 -13.95 -2.15 -17.85
CA LEU A 13 -14.07 -2.21 -16.40
C LEU A 13 -12.82 -1.64 -15.71
N ILE A 14 -13.00 -1.14 -14.50
CA ILE A 14 -11.90 -0.78 -13.59
C ILE A 14 -11.93 -1.71 -12.39
N ALA A 15 -10.82 -2.40 -12.14
CA ALA A 15 -10.67 -3.31 -11.01
C ALA A 15 -9.77 -2.70 -9.92
N HIS A 16 -10.28 -2.56 -8.71
CA HIS A 16 -9.55 -2.09 -7.54
C HIS A 16 -10.23 -2.59 -6.25
N ASP A 17 -9.54 -2.55 -5.10
CA ASP A 17 -10.22 -2.81 -3.83
C ASP A 17 -11.41 -1.85 -3.61
N GLY A 18 -12.42 -2.33 -2.88
CA GLY A 18 -13.70 -1.63 -2.75
C GLY A 18 -13.70 -0.40 -1.83
N ALA A 19 -12.60 -0.09 -1.15
CA ALA A 19 -12.55 1.05 -0.24
C ALA A 19 -12.69 2.38 -1.01
N PRO A 20 -13.27 3.43 -0.42
CA PRO A 20 -13.30 4.75 -1.05
C PRO A 20 -11.90 5.38 -1.07
N TYR A 21 -11.48 5.87 -2.24
CA TYR A 21 -10.18 6.55 -2.39
C TYR A 21 -10.42 8.04 -2.62
N ALA A 22 -10.21 8.82 -1.56
CA ALA A 22 -10.40 10.27 -1.60
C ALA A 22 -9.46 10.95 -2.60
N ASP A 23 -10.04 11.79 -3.47
CA ASP A 23 -9.31 12.77 -4.25
C ASP A 23 -8.93 14.00 -3.40
N LEU A 24 -8.37 15.03 -4.04
CA LEU A 24 -7.98 16.28 -3.37
C LEU A 24 -9.15 17.01 -2.67
N ASN A 25 -10.39 16.68 -3.02
CA ASN A 25 -11.61 17.25 -2.43
C ASN A 25 -12.29 16.29 -1.44
N GLY A 26 -11.68 15.15 -1.13
CA GLY A 26 -12.25 14.15 -0.23
C GLY A 26 -13.30 13.25 -0.90
N VAL A 27 -13.46 13.31 -2.22
CA VAL A 27 -14.46 12.54 -2.96
C VAL A 27 -13.84 11.25 -3.47
N ASP A 28 -14.55 10.13 -3.35
CA ASP A 28 -14.09 8.85 -3.90
C ASP A 28 -13.86 8.95 -5.42
N CYS A 29 -12.61 8.82 -5.84
CA CYS A 29 -12.19 8.97 -7.23
C CYS A 29 -12.77 7.90 -8.16
N PHE A 30 -13.23 6.77 -7.60
CA PHE A 30 -13.90 5.70 -8.33
C PHE A 30 -15.43 5.82 -8.37
N LYS A 31 -16.02 6.79 -7.64
CA LYS A 31 -17.47 6.97 -7.54
C LYS A 31 -18.18 6.96 -8.90
N PRO A 32 -17.72 7.67 -9.94
CA PRO A 32 -18.41 7.67 -11.23
C PRO A 32 -18.44 6.29 -11.92
N PHE A 33 -17.43 5.44 -11.69
CA PHE A 33 -17.41 4.09 -12.27
C PHE A 33 -18.28 3.12 -11.48
N LYS A 34 -18.40 3.32 -10.16
CA LYS A 34 -19.34 2.57 -9.32
C LYS A 34 -20.79 2.87 -9.73
N GLU A 35 -21.11 4.14 -9.98
CA GLU A 35 -22.45 4.58 -10.42
C GLU A 35 -22.82 4.09 -11.83
N LEU A 36 -21.82 3.86 -12.68
CA LEU A 36 -22.02 3.34 -14.04
C LEU A 36 -22.00 1.81 -14.14
N ASP A 37 -21.89 1.09 -13.01
CA ASP A 37 -21.72 -0.38 -12.98
C ASP A 37 -20.48 -0.86 -13.77
N ARG A 38 -19.40 -0.07 -13.71
CA ARG A 38 -18.12 -0.33 -14.41
C ARG A 38 -16.95 -0.52 -13.47
N PHE A 39 -17.23 -0.76 -12.19
CA PHE A 39 -16.23 -0.98 -11.15
C PHE A 39 -16.30 -2.42 -10.65
N LEU A 40 -15.20 -3.15 -10.80
CA LEU A 40 -15.05 -4.53 -10.33
C LEU A 40 -14.28 -4.54 -9.00
N PRO A 41 -14.95 -4.64 -7.84
CA PRO A 41 -14.26 -4.65 -6.56
C PRO A 41 -13.43 -5.93 -6.40
N THR A 42 -12.15 -5.78 -6.07
CA THR A 42 -11.26 -6.89 -5.73
C THR A 42 -11.06 -6.99 -4.22
N GLN A 43 -10.62 -8.15 -3.76
CA GLN A 43 -10.29 -8.35 -2.35
C GLN A 43 -8.80 -8.18 -2.13
N ARG A 44 -8.45 -7.48 -1.04
CA ARG A 44 -7.07 -7.38 -0.60
C ARG A 44 -6.59 -8.73 -0.08
N THR A 45 -5.34 -9.05 -0.34
CA THR A 45 -4.69 -10.19 0.32
C THR A 45 -4.36 -9.82 1.75
N GLU A 46 -4.90 -10.58 2.69
CA GLU A 46 -4.64 -10.35 4.11
C GLU A 46 -3.15 -10.45 4.44
N ASN A 47 -2.72 -9.66 5.42
CA ASN A 47 -1.39 -9.69 6.02
C ASN A 47 -0.21 -9.36 5.10
N ILE A 48 -0.45 -8.99 3.84
CA ILE A 48 0.58 -8.54 2.90
C ILE A 48 0.30 -7.09 2.50
N SER A 49 1.25 -6.20 2.78
CA SER A 49 1.23 -4.81 2.34
C SER A 49 2.65 -4.26 2.26
N THR A 50 2.83 -3.19 1.50
CA THR A 50 4.12 -2.47 1.44
C THR A 50 4.54 -1.99 2.82
N THR A 51 3.60 -1.48 3.63
CA THR A 51 3.86 -1.08 5.03
C THR A 51 4.37 -2.24 5.87
N ASN A 52 3.73 -3.41 5.78
CA ASN A 52 4.17 -4.60 6.51
C ASN A 52 5.57 -5.04 6.09
N LEU A 53 5.88 -4.99 4.79
CA LEU A 53 7.21 -5.33 4.29
C LEU A 53 8.28 -4.35 4.78
N ILE A 54 8.00 -3.05 4.73
CA ILE A 54 8.91 -2.01 5.22
C ILE A 54 9.17 -2.21 6.72
N GLN A 55 8.11 -2.43 7.51
CA GLN A 55 8.28 -2.68 8.95
C GLN A 55 9.17 -3.88 9.23
N ARG A 56 8.99 -5.00 8.52
CA ARG A 56 9.88 -6.16 8.66
C ARG A 56 11.35 -5.82 8.42
N VAL A 57 11.65 -4.97 7.43
CA VAL A 57 13.03 -4.54 7.16
C VAL A 57 13.55 -3.67 8.30
N LEU A 58 12.76 -2.72 8.78
CA LEU A 58 13.13 -1.84 9.90
C LEU A 58 13.41 -2.65 11.17
N ASP A 59 12.54 -3.60 11.52
CA ASP A 59 12.71 -4.48 12.68
C ASP A 59 14.03 -5.27 12.61
N GLN A 60 14.36 -5.82 11.43
CA GLN A 60 15.62 -6.55 11.25
C GLN A 60 16.84 -5.64 11.37
N CYS A 61 16.76 -4.42 10.86
CA CYS A 61 17.82 -3.42 11.00
C CYS A 61 18.05 -3.05 12.48
N GLU A 62 16.99 -2.84 13.25
CA GLU A 62 17.09 -2.56 14.68
C GLU A 62 17.75 -3.72 15.44
N LEU A 63 17.27 -4.95 15.21
CA LEU A 63 17.87 -6.15 15.82
C LEU A 63 19.36 -6.32 15.47
N PHE A 64 19.74 -6.02 14.22
CA PHE A 64 21.14 -6.06 13.81
C PHE A 64 21.98 -5.01 14.55
N HIS A 65 21.50 -3.76 14.64
CA HIS A 65 22.18 -2.70 15.38
C HIS A 65 22.36 -3.05 16.86
N GLU A 66 21.34 -3.60 17.51
CA GLU A 66 21.42 -4.02 18.90
C GLU A 66 22.46 -5.13 19.13
N ARG A 67 22.49 -6.14 18.25
CA ARG A 67 23.46 -7.24 18.30
C ARG A 67 24.89 -6.72 18.18
N ASN A 68 25.14 -5.81 17.25
CA ASN A 68 26.45 -5.20 17.07
C ASN A 68 26.85 -4.32 18.25
N ARG A 69 25.92 -3.56 18.82
CA ARG A 69 26.17 -2.76 20.04
C ARG A 69 26.60 -3.65 21.21
N LYS A 70 25.94 -4.81 21.40
CA LYS A 70 26.29 -5.77 22.46
C LYS A 70 27.68 -6.38 22.24
N ARG A 71 28.03 -6.74 20.99
CA ARG A 71 29.38 -7.24 20.63
C ARG A 71 30.47 -6.21 20.93
N SER A 72 30.29 -4.97 20.47
CA SER A 72 31.24 -3.88 20.73
C SER A 72 31.44 -3.57 22.22
N LYS A 73 30.39 -3.71 23.04
CA LYS A 73 30.52 -3.56 24.50
C LYS A 73 31.31 -4.71 25.12
N ARG A 74 31.04 -5.96 24.69
CA ARG A 74 31.76 -7.13 25.20
C ARG A 74 33.26 -7.04 24.88
N ASP A 75 33.62 -6.70 23.65
CA ASP A 75 35.03 -6.66 23.23
C ASP A 75 35.82 -5.51 23.88
N ARG A 76 35.14 -4.50 24.46
CA ARG A 76 35.78 -3.36 25.15
C ARG A 76 35.93 -3.52 26.66
N TYR A 77 35.18 -4.42 27.29
CA TYR A 77 35.16 -4.60 28.76
C TYR A 77 35.38 -6.06 29.18
N GLY A 78 35.63 -6.96 28.23
CA GLY A 78 35.95 -8.37 28.43
C GLY A 78 37.43 -8.66 28.25
#